data_AF-A0A3E0R1S8-F1
#
_entry.id   AF-A0A3E0R1S8-F1
#
_cell.length_a   1.000
_cell.length_b   1.000
_cell.length_c   1.000
_cell.angle_alpha   90.00
_cell.angle_beta   90.00
_cell.angle_gamma   90.00
#
_symmetry.space_group_name_H-M   'P 1'
#
loop_
_entity.id
_entity.type
_entity.pdbx_description
1 polymer ?
#
loop_
_entity_poly.entity_id
_entity_poly.type
_entity_poly.pdbx_seq_one_letter_code
_entity_poly.pdbx_strand_id
1 'polypeptide(L)'
;AAFHGHEFFSYNPEMAVEANIEVLENEPWFNMATSSGVSREYRRYAKATFEVRGQTLELFFYQSKRLMAMEEYQDHLFLPFMDKTTGVSTYGTGRFMDITKPEGSTMVLDFNYAYNPYCAYTDGYSCPITPKENYINIEVNAGIKGPEGH
;
A
#
# COMPACT_ATOMS: atom_id res chain seq x y z
N ALA A 1 -21.51 7.65 -18.10
CA ALA A 1 -22.02 7.65 -16.72
C ALA A 1 -21.49 8.89 -16.01
N ALA A 2 -22.26 9.49 -15.10
CA ALA A 2 -21.77 10.60 -14.27
C ALA A 2 -21.02 10.02 -13.06
N PHE A 3 -19.92 10.65 -12.65
CA PHE A 3 -19.20 10.30 -11.42
C PHE A 3 -19.95 10.87 -10.21
N HIS A 4 -20.26 10.03 -9.22
CA HIS A 4 -21.02 10.42 -8.03
C HIS A 4 -20.20 10.46 -6.75
N GLY A 5 -18.90 10.17 -6.84
CA GLY A 5 -17.98 10.11 -5.70
C GLY A 5 -17.33 8.74 -5.54
N HIS A 6 -16.32 8.68 -4.67
CA HIS A 6 -15.73 7.42 -4.24
C HIS A 6 -16.47 6.88 -3.01
N GLU A 7 -16.62 5.57 -2.94
CA GLU A 7 -17.14 4.90 -1.75
C GLU A 7 -16.00 4.61 -0.76
N PHE A 8 -16.31 4.74 0.53
CA PHE A 8 -15.39 4.44 1.62
C PHE A 8 -16.08 3.53 2.64
N PHE A 9 -15.29 2.75 3.36
CA PHE A 9 -15.74 2.17 4.61
C PHE A 9 -16.00 3.30 5.63
N SER A 10 -16.85 3.02 6.62
CA SER A 10 -16.89 3.89 7.81
C SER A 10 -15.53 3.89 8.49
N TYR A 11 -15.16 5.02 9.09
CA TYR A 11 -13.89 5.12 9.84
C TYR A 11 -13.80 4.00 10.87
N ASN A 12 -12.67 3.30 10.85
CA ASN A 12 -12.42 2.15 11.70
C ASN A 12 -11.15 2.39 12.54
N PRO A 13 -11.31 2.73 13.83
CA PRO A 13 -10.17 3.03 14.70
C PRO A 13 -9.27 1.81 14.96
N GLU A 14 -9.79 0.58 14.86
CA GLU A 14 -8.95 -0.63 14.99
C GLU A 14 -7.91 -0.75 13.86
N MET A 15 -8.17 -0.08 12.73
CA MET A 15 -7.31 -0.09 11.54
C MET A 15 -6.36 1.11 11.50
N ALA A 16 -6.26 1.88 12.60
CA ALA A 16 -5.15 2.79 12.86
C ALA A 16 -4.20 2.10 13.84
N VAL A 17 -3.18 1.43 13.32
CA VAL A 17 -2.32 0.52 14.10
C VAL A 17 -0.98 1.16 14.37
N GLU A 18 -0.45 0.96 15.57
CA GLU A 18 0.97 1.25 15.83
C GLU A 18 1.81 0.08 15.32
N ALA A 19 2.78 0.38 14.46
CA ALA A 19 3.69 -0.58 13.87
C ALA A 19 5.12 -0.32 14.33
N ASN A 20 5.85 -1.39 14.64
CA ASN A 20 7.30 -1.37 14.80
C ASN A 20 7.95 -1.42 13.42
N ILE A 21 8.89 -0.51 13.17
CA ILE A 21 9.57 -0.36 11.88
C ILE A 21 11.02 -0.80 12.00
N GLU A 22 11.37 -1.82 11.21
CA GLU A 22 12.73 -2.32 11.04
C GLU A 22 13.24 -1.89 9.67
N VAL A 23 14.22 -0.98 9.62
CA VAL A 23 14.88 -0.61 8.36
C VAL A 23 15.74 -1.78 7.87
N LEU A 24 15.57 -2.15 6.61
CA LEU A 24 16.26 -3.26 5.99
C LEU A 24 17.51 -2.76 5.26
N GLU A 25 18.68 -3.19 5.74
CA GLU A 25 19.95 -2.83 5.14
C GLU A 25 20.28 -3.71 3.93
N ASN A 26 20.92 -3.12 2.92
CA ASN A 26 21.47 -3.82 1.75
C ASN A 26 20.47 -4.64 0.91
N GLU A 27 19.18 -4.28 0.96
CA GLU A 27 18.16 -4.91 0.12
C GLU A 27 18.42 -4.65 -1.38
N PRO A 28 18.34 -5.70 -2.23
CA PRO A 28 18.59 -5.57 -3.65
C PRO A 28 17.47 -4.76 -4.34
N TRP A 29 17.86 -4.05 -5.39
CA TRP A 29 16.90 -3.43 -6.30
C TRP A 29 16.23 -4.51 -7.17
N PHE A 30 14.94 -4.38 -7.36
CA PHE A 30 14.15 -5.23 -8.25
C PHE A 30 13.20 -4.40 -9.11
N ASN A 31 12.81 -4.99 -10.23
CA ASN A 31 11.82 -4.42 -11.13
C ASN A 31 10.42 -4.81 -10.68
N MET A 32 9.72 -3.90 -10.01
CA MET A 32 8.32 -4.07 -9.66
C MET A 32 7.49 -4.05 -10.95
N ALA A 33 6.81 -5.15 -11.23
CA ALA A 33 5.97 -5.29 -12.41
C ALA A 33 4.78 -4.32 -12.35
N THR A 34 4.32 -3.87 -13.51
CA THR A 34 3.11 -3.06 -13.62
C THR A 34 2.14 -3.63 -14.64
N SER A 35 0.87 -3.22 -14.54
CA SER A 35 -0.19 -3.59 -15.48
C SER A 35 0.10 -3.28 -16.95
N SER A 36 0.94 -2.26 -17.24
CA SER A 36 1.30 -1.88 -18.62
C SER A 36 2.50 -2.63 -19.18
N GLY A 37 3.15 -3.49 -18.38
CA GLY A 37 4.41 -4.16 -18.75
C GLY A 37 5.67 -3.30 -18.56
N VAL A 38 5.54 -2.01 -18.21
CA VAL A 38 6.69 -1.14 -17.87
C VAL A 38 7.04 -1.31 -16.40
N SER A 39 8.17 -1.93 -16.09
CA SER A 39 8.59 -2.06 -14.69
C SER A 39 9.25 -0.80 -14.14
N ARG A 40 9.25 -0.67 -12.81
CA ARG A 40 9.92 0.41 -12.08
C ARG A 40 10.87 -0.21 -11.06
N GLU A 41 12.04 0.38 -10.89
CA GLU A 41 13.02 -0.09 -9.88
C GLU A 41 12.61 0.34 -8.47
N TYR A 42 12.43 -0.65 -7.61
CA TYR A 42 12.16 -0.51 -6.18
C TYR A 42 13.10 -1.39 -5.37
N ARG A 43 13.20 -1.12 -4.07
CA ARG A 43 13.74 -2.05 -3.08
C ARG A 43 12.81 -2.08 -1.87
N ARG A 44 12.82 -3.15 -1.10
CA ARG A 44 12.26 -3.11 0.26
C ARG A 44 13.15 -2.19 1.09
N TYR A 45 12.53 -1.25 1.79
CA TYR A 45 13.22 -0.26 2.61
C TYR A 45 13.08 -0.60 4.09
N ALA A 46 11.87 -0.98 4.51
CA ALA A 46 11.60 -1.34 5.88
C ALA A 46 10.53 -2.42 5.96
N LYS A 47 10.54 -3.17 7.07
CA LYS A 47 9.46 -4.07 7.47
C LYS A 47 8.69 -3.42 8.62
N ALA A 48 7.38 -3.35 8.48
CA ALA A 48 6.45 -2.92 9.50
C ALA A 48 5.79 -4.13 10.14
N THR A 49 5.94 -4.29 11.44
CA THR A 49 5.32 -5.37 12.22
C THR A 49 4.33 -4.77 13.20
N PHE A 50 3.08 -5.24 13.17
CA PHE A 50 1.99 -4.71 14.00
C PHE A 50 1.02 -5.82 14.41
N GLU A 51 0.22 -5.56 15.44
CA GLU A 51 -0.80 -6.50 15.91
C GLU A 51 -2.21 -5.98 15.62
N VAL A 52 -3.04 -6.85 15.06
CA VAL A 52 -4.47 -6.58 14.86
C VAL A 52 -5.25 -7.84 15.23
N ARG A 53 -6.24 -7.70 16.12
CA ARG A 53 -7.12 -8.79 16.55
C ARG A 53 -6.34 -10.04 17.02
N GLY A 54 -5.25 -9.81 17.77
CA GLY A 54 -4.39 -10.87 18.31
C GLY A 54 -3.52 -11.59 17.26
N GLN A 55 -3.44 -11.09 16.04
CA GLN A 55 -2.54 -11.59 15.00
C GLN A 55 -1.41 -10.60 14.76
N THR A 56 -0.17 -11.08 14.83
CA THR A 56 1.00 -10.33 14.36
C THR A 56 1.05 -10.40 12.84
N LEU A 57 1.10 -9.23 12.20
CA LEU A 57 1.13 -9.07 10.74
C LEU A 57 2.37 -8.28 10.35
N GLU A 58 2.82 -8.51 9.11
CA GLU A 58 3.98 -7.86 8.54
C GLU A 58 3.64 -7.28 7.17
N LEU A 59 4.16 -6.08 6.90
CA LEU A 59 4.10 -5.43 5.59
C LEU A 59 5.46 -4.79 5.29
N PHE A 60 5.85 -4.74 4.02
CA PHE A 60 7.06 -4.07 3.57
C PHE A 60 6.76 -2.69 2.97
N PHE A 61 7.58 -1.70 3.31
CA PHE A 61 7.62 -0.42 2.62
C PHE A 61 8.64 -0.50 1.49
N TYR A 62 8.28 0.03 0.33
CA TYR A 62 9.13 0.03 -0.85
C TYR A 62 9.64 1.44 -1.14
N GLN A 63 10.94 1.57 -1.42
CA GLN A 63 11.52 2.83 -1.87
C GLN A 63 11.72 2.80 -3.39
N SER A 64 11.24 3.82 -4.09
CA SER A 64 11.48 3.96 -5.53
C SER A 64 12.85 4.56 -5.80
N LYS A 65 13.62 3.92 -6.70
CA LYS A 65 14.92 4.44 -7.15
C LYS A 65 14.81 5.79 -7.85
N ARG A 66 13.69 6.01 -8.55
CA ARG A 66 13.42 7.27 -9.27
C ARG A 66 13.05 8.38 -8.30
N LEU A 67 12.12 8.12 -7.37
CA LEU A 67 11.62 9.13 -6.45
C LEU A 67 12.69 9.54 -5.43
N MET A 68 13.52 8.59 -4.97
CA MET A 68 14.59 8.92 -4.03
C MET A 68 15.65 9.89 -4.58
N ALA A 69 15.75 10.02 -5.92
CA ALA A 69 16.67 10.94 -6.57
C ALA A 69 16.06 12.35 -6.76
N MET A 70 14.79 12.55 -6.39
CA MET A 70 14.09 13.83 -6.43
C MET A 70 14.02 14.38 -5.01
N GLU A 71 14.52 15.60 -4.78
CA GLU A 71 14.59 16.21 -3.44
C GLU A 71 13.23 16.21 -2.72
N GLU A 72 12.15 16.55 -3.43
CA GLU A 72 10.77 16.55 -2.90
C GLU A 72 10.28 15.16 -2.43
N TYR A 73 10.80 14.08 -3.01
CA TYR A 73 10.34 12.71 -2.77
C TYR A 73 11.43 11.81 -2.18
N GLN A 74 12.53 12.38 -1.69
CA GLN A 74 13.68 11.61 -1.18
C GLN A 74 13.30 10.66 -0.03
N ASP A 75 12.28 11.04 0.74
CA ASP A 75 11.75 10.32 1.90
C ASP A 75 10.41 9.62 1.62
N HIS A 76 9.96 9.62 0.37
CA HIS A 76 8.78 8.87 -0.03
C HIS A 76 9.04 7.37 -0.01
N LEU A 77 8.13 6.66 0.64
CA LEU A 77 8.01 5.21 0.67
C LEU A 77 6.59 4.83 0.21
N PHE A 78 6.52 3.69 -0.46
CA PHE A 78 5.30 3.16 -1.04
C PHE A 78 4.89 1.88 -0.30
N LEU A 79 3.66 1.85 0.20
CA LEU A 79 3.07 0.66 0.82
C LEU A 79 1.90 0.15 -0.04
N PRO A 80 2.14 -0.79 -0.98
CA PRO A 80 1.07 -1.55 -1.60
C PRO A 80 0.69 -2.73 -0.71
N PHE A 81 -0.59 -3.03 -0.57
CA PHE A 81 -1.02 -4.21 0.18
C PHE A 81 -2.30 -4.82 -0.39
N MET A 82 -2.45 -6.11 -0.11
CA MET A 82 -3.67 -6.87 -0.35
C MET A 82 -4.12 -7.50 0.96
N ASP A 83 -5.42 -7.72 1.06
CA ASP A 83 -6.06 -8.29 2.24
C ASP A 83 -7.32 -9.06 1.82
N LYS A 84 -8.08 -9.62 2.77
CA LYS A 84 -9.27 -10.42 2.44
C LYS A 84 -10.40 -9.64 1.76
N THR A 85 -10.40 -8.31 1.82
CA THR A 85 -11.39 -7.50 1.07
C THR A 85 -11.05 -7.34 -0.41
N THR A 86 -9.81 -7.67 -0.81
CA THR A 86 -9.28 -7.47 -2.16
C THR A 86 -10.07 -8.29 -3.19
N GLY A 87 -10.63 -7.62 -4.20
CA GLY A 87 -11.50 -8.24 -5.22
C GLY A 87 -12.90 -8.60 -4.73
N VAL A 88 -13.25 -8.22 -3.50
CA VAL A 88 -14.58 -8.46 -2.90
C VAL A 88 -15.27 -7.12 -2.62
N SER A 89 -14.72 -6.33 -1.70
CA SER A 89 -15.23 -5.00 -1.35
C SER A 89 -14.20 -3.89 -1.62
N THR A 90 -12.95 -4.24 -1.93
CA THR A 90 -11.89 -3.34 -2.39
C THR A 90 -11.33 -3.77 -3.75
N TYR A 91 -10.61 -2.86 -4.42
CA TYR A 91 -10.11 -3.08 -5.77
C TYR A 91 -9.27 -4.35 -5.91
N GLY A 92 -9.42 -5.05 -7.03
CA GLY A 92 -8.89 -6.41 -7.24
C GLY A 92 -7.37 -6.57 -7.18
N THR A 93 -6.60 -5.49 -7.35
CA THR A 93 -5.13 -5.55 -7.28
C THR A 93 -4.54 -5.00 -5.97
N GLY A 94 -5.41 -4.73 -5.00
CA GLY A 94 -5.04 -4.17 -3.71
C GLY A 94 -5.16 -2.65 -3.63
N ARG A 95 -4.68 -2.10 -2.52
CA ARG A 95 -4.73 -0.68 -2.17
C ARG A 95 -3.36 -0.20 -1.73
N PHE A 96 -3.17 1.10 -1.79
CA PHE A 96 -1.89 1.75 -1.53
C PHE A 96 -1.98 2.73 -0.38
N MET A 97 -0.84 2.97 0.26
CA MET A 97 -0.60 4.06 1.19
C MET A 97 0.76 4.68 0.85
N ASP A 98 0.83 6.00 0.92
CA ASP A 98 2.09 6.74 0.83
C ASP A 98 2.61 6.98 2.24
N ILE A 99 3.88 6.65 2.44
CA ILE A 99 4.55 6.69 3.73
C ILE A 99 5.74 7.64 3.61
N THR A 100 5.92 8.53 4.57
CA THR A 100 7.18 9.26 4.73
C THR A 100 8.10 8.43 5.61
N LYS A 101 9.39 8.35 5.28
CA LYS A 101 10.38 7.65 6.12
C LYS A 101 10.20 8.03 7.59
N PRO A 102 10.12 7.05 8.49
CA PRO A 102 9.92 7.34 9.90
C PRO A 102 11.22 7.88 10.52
N GLU A 103 11.08 8.81 11.46
CA GLU A 103 12.21 9.34 12.25
C GLU A 103 12.64 8.39 13.38
N GLY A 104 11.84 7.37 13.67
CA GLY A 104 12.07 6.41 14.76
C GLY A 104 11.73 4.96 14.36
N SER A 105 11.67 4.09 15.36
CA SER A 105 11.39 2.67 15.19
C SER A 105 9.91 2.30 15.30
N THR A 106 9.02 3.29 15.43
CA THR A 106 7.56 3.08 15.46
C THR A 106 6.84 4.14 14.63
N MET A 107 5.69 3.78 14.07
CA MET A 107 4.79 4.73 13.42
C MET A 107 3.35 4.23 13.41
N VAL A 108 2.39 5.14 13.24
CA VAL A 108 0.99 4.75 13.01
C VAL A 108 0.77 4.48 11.52
N LEU A 109 0.26 3.29 11.21
CA LEU A 109 -0.29 2.93 9.91
C LEU A 109 -1.81 3.04 9.99
N ASP A 110 -2.34 4.11 9.42
CA ASP A 110 -3.79 4.33 9.37
C ASP A 110 -4.35 3.91 8.01
N PHE A 111 -4.87 2.67 7.96
CA PHE A 111 -5.49 2.10 6.77
C PHE A 111 -6.78 2.82 6.35
N ASN A 112 -7.32 3.73 7.17
CA ASN A 112 -8.42 4.59 6.74
C ASN A 112 -8.01 5.57 5.63
N TYR A 113 -6.71 5.80 5.44
CA TYR A 113 -6.17 6.59 4.33
C TYR A 113 -5.73 5.75 3.12
N ALA A 114 -5.96 4.44 3.14
CA ALA A 114 -5.65 3.59 2.00
C ALA A 114 -6.48 4.00 0.77
N TYR A 115 -5.82 4.11 -0.38
CA TYR A 115 -6.40 4.57 -1.62
C TYR A 115 -6.26 3.54 -2.75
N ASN A 116 -7.11 3.66 -3.77
CA ASN A 116 -7.08 2.77 -4.93
C ASN A 116 -6.03 3.27 -5.92
N PRO A 117 -5.30 2.37 -6.58
CA PRO A 117 -4.44 2.76 -7.70
C PRO A 117 -5.26 3.39 -8.84
N TYR A 118 -4.66 4.26 -9.65
CA TYR A 118 -5.36 4.93 -10.75
C TYR A 118 -6.01 3.98 -11.77
N CYS A 119 -5.41 2.80 -12.01
CA CYS A 119 -5.98 1.75 -12.86
C CYS A 119 -7.31 1.19 -12.35
N ALA A 120 -7.70 1.47 -11.10
CA ALA A 120 -9.04 1.15 -10.65
C ALA A 120 -10.13 1.89 -11.43
N TYR A 121 -9.83 3.06 -11.99
CA TYR A 121 -10.82 3.94 -12.60
C TYR A 121 -10.69 4.08 -14.12
N THR A 122 -9.53 3.77 -14.68
CA THR A 122 -9.26 3.96 -16.10
C THR A 122 -8.14 3.07 -16.58
N ASP A 123 -8.30 2.57 -17.81
CA ASP A 123 -7.25 1.89 -18.55
C ASP A 123 -6.11 2.87 -18.91
N GLY A 124 -4.95 2.32 -19.23
CA GLY A 124 -3.79 3.08 -19.72
C GLY A 124 -2.78 3.53 -18.64
N TYR A 125 -3.06 3.29 -17.35
CA TYR A 125 -2.12 3.55 -16.27
C TYR A 125 -1.26 2.32 -15.94
N SER A 126 0.02 2.60 -15.67
CA SER A 126 1.03 1.61 -15.27
C SER A 126 1.01 1.44 -13.75
N CYS A 127 0.12 0.59 -13.24
CA CYS A 127 -0.03 0.37 -11.81
C CYS A 127 0.93 -0.69 -11.30
N PRO A 128 1.65 -0.42 -10.20
CA PRO A 128 2.43 -1.45 -9.51
C PRO A 128 1.57 -2.67 -9.15
N ILE A 129 2.05 -3.86 -9.47
CA ILE A 129 1.47 -5.10 -9.00
C ILE A 129 1.96 -5.32 -7.57
N THR A 130 1.02 -5.36 -6.62
CA THR A 130 1.31 -5.58 -5.20
C THR A 130 2.10 -6.87 -5.01
N PRO A 131 3.30 -6.82 -4.40
CA PRO A 131 4.08 -8.02 -4.12
C PRO A 131 3.32 -8.97 -3.18
N LYS A 132 3.44 -10.27 -3.41
CA LYS A 132 2.70 -11.30 -2.64
C LYS A 132 3.03 -11.30 -1.15
N GLU A 133 4.24 -10.87 -0.80
CA GLU A 133 4.69 -10.71 0.59
C GLU A 133 3.91 -9.62 1.36
N ASN A 134 3.30 -8.66 0.65
CA ASN A 134 2.41 -7.65 1.23
C ASN A 134 0.93 -8.07 1.19
N TYR A 135 0.66 -9.35 1.37
CA TYR A 135 -0.69 -9.86 1.61
C TYR A 135 -0.88 -10.16 3.10
N ILE A 136 -1.90 -9.59 3.72
CA ILE A 136 -2.28 -9.89 5.10
C ILE A 136 -3.59 -10.67 5.16
N ASN A 137 -3.63 -11.71 5.98
CA ASN A 137 -4.73 -12.69 6.02
C ASN A 137 -5.92 -12.25 6.90
N ILE A 138 -6.24 -10.97 6.91
CA ILE A 138 -7.38 -10.37 7.64
C ILE A 138 -8.20 -9.51 6.69
N GLU A 139 -9.43 -9.17 7.09
CA GLU A 139 -10.19 -8.12 6.42
C GLU A 139 -9.80 -6.75 6.97
N VAL A 140 -9.40 -5.84 6.07
CA VAL A 140 -9.16 -4.43 6.38
C VAL A 140 -10.34 -3.60 5.88
N ASN A 141 -11.40 -3.61 6.68
CA ASN A 141 -12.63 -2.82 6.47
C ASN A 141 -12.43 -1.35 6.90
N ALA A 142 -11.51 -0.65 6.21
CA ALA A 142 -11.15 0.75 6.41
C ALA A 142 -10.72 1.38 5.09
N GLY A 143 -10.84 2.69 4.94
CA GLY A 143 -10.36 3.42 3.76
C GLY A 143 -11.28 3.29 2.55
N ILE A 144 -10.72 3.45 1.35
CA ILE A 144 -11.51 3.43 0.12
C ILE A 144 -12.00 2.02 -0.22
N LYS A 145 -13.24 1.92 -0.69
CA LYS A 145 -13.78 0.73 -1.35
C LYS A 145 -13.39 0.75 -2.83
N GLY A 146 -13.50 -0.37 -3.49
CA GLY A 146 -13.25 -0.38 -4.92
C GLY A 146 -14.42 0.23 -5.72
N PRO A 147 -14.17 0.74 -6.94
CA PRO A 147 -15.23 1.21 -7.84
C PRO A 147 -16.22 0.10 -8.24
N GLU A 148 -17.46 0.47 -8.57
CA GLU A 148 -18.47 -0.49 -9.02
C GLU A 148 -17.99 -1.31 -10.23
N GLY A 149 -18.07 -2.64 -10.13
CA GLY A 149 -17.81 -3.56 -11.24
C GLY A 149 -16.34 -3.89 -11.51
N HIS A 150 -15.44 -3.69 -10.55
CA HIS A 150 -14.01 -4.00 -10.66
C HIS A 150 -13.64 -5.48 -10.53
#